data_AF-A0AA35NIU5-F1
#
_entry.id   AF-A0AA35NIU5-F1
#
_cell.length_a   1.000
_cell.length_b   1.000
_cell.length_c   1.000
_cell.angle_alpha   90.00
_cell.angle_beta   90.00
_cell.angle_gamma   90.00
#
_symmetry.space_group_name_H-M   'P 1'
#
loop_
_entity.id
_entity.type
_entity.pdbx_description
1 polymer ?
#
loop_
_entity_poly.entity_id
_entity_poly.type
_entity_poly.pdbx_seq_one_letter_code
_entity_poly.pdbx_strand_id
1 'polypeptide(L)'
;MIATPIRLAKSAYEPMIRFVGTRHPVVKHAPEVIVHPCATNGMLPGSKECISVSKFMENYKPFRVVPINRSASASRDPAKTSAFVNRALGKDELASIFELPARFQYKPIGENELESINSGGAW
;
A
#
# COMPACT_ATOMS: atom_id res chain seq x y z
N MET A 1 16.99 27.71 -41.20
CA MET A 1 15.53 27.89 -41.42
C MET A 1 14.89 28.17 -40.08
N ILE A 2 14.33 29.38 -39.89
CA ILE A 2 13.73 29.80 -38.62
C ILE A 2 12.40 29.04 -38.44
N ALA A 3 12.29 28.26 -37.37
CA ALA A 3 11.06 27.54 -37.08
C ALA A 3 9.95 28.55 -36.74
N THR A 4 8.81 28.44 -37.43
CA THR A 4 7.65 29.30 -37.18
C THR A 4 7.12 29.08 -35.76
N PRO A 5 6.57 30.12 -35.09
CA PRO A 5 6.09 30.02 -33.71
C PRO A 5 5.04 28.93 -33.52
N ILE A 6 4.29 28.60 -34.58
CA ILE A 6 3.31 27.50 -34.62
C ILE A 6 3.99 26.12 -34.43
N ARG A 7 5.18 25.91 -35.01
CA ARG A 7 5.93 24.65 -34.85
C ARG A 7 6.51 24.52 -33.45
N LEU A 8 6.99 25.61 -32.85
CA LEU A 8 7.47 25.62 -31.47
C LEU A 8 6.34 25.34 -30.47
N ALA A 9 5.16 25.95 -30.69
CA ALA A 9 3.99 25.76 -29.84
C ALA A 9 3.48 24.31 -29.88
N LYS A 10 3.48 23.66 -31.06
CA LYS A 10 3.16 22.24 -31.17
C LYS A 10 4.14 21.36 -30.42
N SER A 11 5.45 21.57 -30.52
CA SER A 11 6.42 20.73 -29.82
C SER A 11 6.45 20.94 -28.30
N ALA A 12 6.13 22.16 -27.82
CA ALA A 12 6.22 22.51 -26.40
C ALA A 12 4.92 22.23 -25.61
N TYR A 13 3.76 22.27 -26.27
CA TYR A 13 2.45 22.13 -25.62
C TYR A 13 1.64 20.93 -26.10
N GLU A 14 2.16 20.09 -27.01
CA GLU A 14 1.51 18.82 -27.33
C GLU A 14 1.63 17.89 -26.11
N PRO A 15 0.52 17.50 -25.47
CA PRO A 15 0.57 16.59 -24.34
C PRO A 15 1.17 15.25 -24.81
N MET A 16 2.34 14.90 -24.26
CA MET A 16 3.07 13.69 -24.62
C MET A 16 2.30 12.41 -24.26
N ILE A 17 1.32 12.53 -23.35
CA ILE A 17 0.46 11.42 -22.94
C ILE A 17 -0.76 11.41 -23.88
N ARG A 18 -0.70 10.53 -24.88
CA ARG A 18 -1.88 10.15 -25.66
C ARG A 18 -2.60 9.05 -24.88
N PHE A 19 -3.82 9.32 -24.40
CA PHE A 19 -4.69 8.28 -23.89
C PHE A 19 -5.11 7.39 -25.07
N VAL A 20 -4.37 6.32 -25.30
CA VAL A 20 -4.70 5.33 -26.33
C VAL A 20 -5.84 4.47 -25.77
N GLY A 21 -7.07 4.75 -26.18
CA GLY A 21 -8.26 4.02 -25.71
C GLY A 21 -9.56 4.80 -25.86
N THR A 22 -10.69 4.10 -25.81
CA THR A 22 -12.01 4.73 -25.72
C THR A 22 -12.17 5.43 -24.37
N ARG A 23 -13.06 6.44 -24.30
CA ARG A 23 -13.44 7.08 -23.03
C ARG A 23 -13.78 6.00 -22.01
N HIS A 24 -13.15 6.02 -20.84
CA HIS A 24 -13.45 5.05 -19.79
C HIS A 24 -14.96 5.07 -19.51
N PRO A 25 -15.61 3.91 -19.41
CA PRO A 25 -17.04 3.85 -19.14
C PRO A 25 -17.29 4.54 -17.80
N VAL A 26 -18.25 5.45 -17.78
CA VAL A 26 -18.73 6.03 -16.52
C VAL A 26 -19.47 4.93 -15.80
N VAL A 27 -18.83 4.37 -14.76
CA VAL A 27 -19.47 3.36 -13.91
C VAL A 27 -20.63 4.04 -13.19
N LYS A 28 -21.85 3.63 -13.52
CA LYS A 28 -23.03 4.06 -12.77
C LYS A 28 -23.00 3.34 -11.43
N HIS A 29 -22.71 4.08 -10.36
CA HIS A 29 -22.84 3.55 -9.01
C HIS A 29 -24.31 3.19 -8.74
N ALA A 30 -24.54 2.19 -7.90
CA ALA A 30 -25.88 1.80 -7.50
C ALA A 30 -26.63 3.00 -6.89
N PRO A 31 -27.93 3.19 -7.19
CA PRO A 31 -28.71 4.30 -6.65
C PRO A 31 -28.96 4.12 -5.13
N GLU A 32 -28.89 2.89 -4.65
CA GLU A 32 -29.12 2.53 -3.25
C GLU A 32 -27.79 2.39 -2.51
N VAL A 33 -27.73 2.96 -1.31
CA VAL A 33 -26.56 2.87 -0.44
C VAL A 33 -26.59 1.48 0.21
N ILE A 34 -25.74 0.58 -0.29
CA ILE A 34 -25.62 -0.78 0.24
C ILE A 34 -24.56 -0.79 1.35
N VAL A 35 -24.82 -1.59 2.39
CA VAL A 35 -23.86 -1.85 3.46
C VAL A 35 -22.63 -2.57 2.92
N HIS A 36 -21.43 -2.14 3.31
CA HIS A 36 -20.22 -2.85 2.90
C HIS A 36 -20.18 -4.23 3.60
N PRO A 37 -19.76 -5.33 2.94
CA PRO A 37 -19.72 -6.66 3.55
C PRO A 37 -18.85 -6.73 4.82
N CYS A 38 -17.83 -5.88 4.92
CA CYS A 38 -16.97 -5.76 6.10
C CYS A 38 -17.44 -4.71 7.12
N ALA A 39 -18.64 -4.14 6.97
CA ALA A 39 -19.19 -3.23 7.97
C ALA A 39 -19.55 -4.02 9.22
N THR A 40 -18.95 -3.66 10.36
CA THR A 40 -19.29 -4.24 11.65
C THR A 40 -20.80 -4.07 11.90
N ASN A 41 -21.51 -5.17 12.08
CA ASN A 41 -22.97 -5.23 12.27
C ASN A 41 -23.82 -4.73 11.08
N GLY A 42 -23.24 -4.61 9.87
CA GLY A 42 -24.00 -4.15 8.71
C GLY A 42 -24.48 -2.70 8.82
N MET A 43 -23.77 -1.86 9.57
CA MET A 43 -24.15 -0.45 9.74
C MET A 43 -23.87 0.36 8.46
N LEU A 44 -24.84 1.17 8.07
CA LEU A 44 -24.64 2.18 7.03
C LEU A 44 -23.86 3.39 7.60
N PRO A 45 -22.92 3.96 6.82
CA PRO A 45 -22.28 5.22 7.19
C PRO A 45 -23.33 6.32 7.42
N GLY A 46 -23.30 6.98 8.57
CA GLY A 46 -24.25 8.05 8.92
C GLY A 46 -25.64 7.57 9.36
N SER A 47 -25.81 6.27 9.57
CA SER A 47 -27.03 5.72 10.19
C SER A 47 -27.18 6.17 11.64
N LYS A 48 -28.40 6.01 12.20
CA LYS A 48 -28.71 6.34 13.60
C LYS A 48 -27.91 5.52 14.62
N GLU A 49 -27.37 4.39 14.17
CA GLU A 49 -26.56 3.47 14.99
C GLU A 49 -25.10 3.94 15.10
N CYS A 50 -24.67 4.87 14.25
CA CYS A 50 -23.35 5.48 14.35
C CYS A 50 -23.26 6.43 15.56
N ILE A 51 -22.10 6.43 16.22
CA ILE A 51 -21.78 7.37 17.29
C ILE A 51 -21.75 8.79 16.72
N SER A 52 -22.36 9.76 17.42
CA SER A 52 -22.31 11.16 16.99
C SER A 52 -20.89 11.72 17.07
N VAL A 53 -20.57 12.65 16.18
CA VAL A 53 -19.25 13.30 16.14
C VAL A 53 -18.89 13.90 17.50
N SER A 54 -19.84 14.54 18.18
CA SER A 54 -19.67 15.08 19.53
C SER A 54 -19.18 14.03 20.54
N LYS A 55 -19.88 12.89 20.62
CA LYS A 55 -19.53 11.78 21.53
C LYS A 55 -18.19 11.14 21.19
N PHE A 56 -17.84 11.08 19.90
CA PHE A 56 -16.53 10.59 19.49
C PHE A 56 -15.40 11.55 19.92
N MET A 57 -15.63 12.86 19.79
CA MET A 57 -14.65 13.89 20.14
C MET A 57 -14.38 13.99 21.65
N GLU A 58 -15.33 13.63 22.51
CA GLU A 58 -15.16 13.60 23.97
C GLU A 58 -13.98 12.73 24.42
N ASN A 59 -13.75 11.61 23.74
CA ASN A 59 -12.67 10.66 24.05
C ASN A 59 -11.47 10.80 23.11
N TYR A 60 -11.51 11.77 22.19
CA TYR A 60 -10.46 11.94 21.20
C TYR A 60 -9.21 12.54 21.83
N LYS A 61 -8.16 11.72 21.99
CA LYS A 61 -6.84 12.19 22.37
C LYS A 61 -6.14 12.73 21.12
N PRO A 62 -5.81 14.03 21.04
CA PRO A 62 -5.10 14.57 19.90
C PRO A 62 -3.77 13.84 19.72
N PHE A 63 -3.45 13.49 18.49
CA PHE A 63 -2.13 12.96 18.16
C PHE A 63 -1.07 13.99 18.54
N ARG A 64 -0.21 13.64 19.50
CA ARG A 64 0.95 14.45 19.87
C ARG A 64 2.18 13.83 19.25
N VAL A 65 2.82 14.57 18.35
CA VAL A 65 4.16 14.23 17.88
C VAL A 65 5.11 14.44 19.05
N VAL A 66 5.46 13.36 19.74
CA VAL A 66 6.52 13.39 20.76
C VAL A 66 7.84 13.27 20.01
N PRO A 67 8.69 14.32 20.02
CA PRO A 67 10.03 14.19 19.47
C PRO A 67 10.77 13.12 20.26
N ILE A 68 11.19 12.07 19.57
CA ILE A 68 12.09 11.09 20.16
C ILE A 68 13.44 11.80 20.26
N ASN A 69 13.88 12.10 21.49
CA ASN A 69 15.27 12.42 21.76
C ASN A 69 16.11 11.19 21.44
N ARG A 70 16.43 10.99 20.17
CA ARG A 70 17.51 10.12 19.77
C ARG A 70 18.76 10.84 20.24
N SER A 71 19.41 10.33 21.30
CA SER A 71 20.79 10.72 21.56
C SER A 71 21.54 10.59 20.25
N ALA A 72 22.28 11.64 19.89
CA ALA A 72 23.04 11.69 18.64
C ALA A 72 24.20 10.69 18.69
N SER A 73 23.89 9.42 18.47
CA SER A 73 24.83 8.35 18.19
C SER A 73 24.11 7.15 17.53
N ALA A 74 23.18 7.43 16.62
CA ALA A 74 22.89 6.45 15.58
C ALA A 74 23.93 6.64 14.48
N SER A 75 25.11 6.03 14.65
CA SER A 75 25.97 5.75 13.51
C SER A 75 25.11 5.07 12.46
N ARG A 76 25.23 5.53 11.21
CA ARG A 76 24.75 4.79 10.05
C ARG A 76 25.70 3.61 9.83
N ASP A 77 25.76 2.69 10.79
CA ASP A 77 26.41 1.42 10.56
C ASP A 77 25.44 0.54 9.74
N PRO A 78 25.90 -0.04 8.62
CA PRO A 78 25.11 -1.03 7.87
C PRO A 78 24.90 -2.34 8.67
N ALA A 79 25.34 -2.40 9.93
CA ALA A 79 25.46 -3.60 10.76
C ALA A 79 24.45 -3.64 11.93
N LYS A 80 23.21 -3.14 11.76
CA LYS A 80 22.09 -3.44 12.69
C LYS A 80 21.29 -4.68 12.30
N THR A 81 21.90 -5.62 11.60
CA THR A 81 21.47 -7.02 11.65
C THR A 81 22.06 -7.61 12.94
N SER A 82 21.21 -8.15 13.79
CA SER A 82 21.65 -8.92 14.96
C SER A 82 22.78 -9.87 14.57
N ALA A 83 23.91 -9.84 15.28
CA ALA A 83 25.00 -10.77 15.03
C ALA A 83 24.46 -12.21 15.06
N PHE A 84 24.71 -12.97 14.00
CA PHE A 84 24.30 -14.37 13.96
C PHE A 84 25.01 -15.14 15.08
N VAL A 85 24.24 -15.81 15.93
CA VAL A 85 24.77 -16.68 16.98
C VAL A 85 24.51 -18.12 16.56
N ASN A 86 25.58 -18.86 16.30
CA ASN A 86 25.48 -20.28 15.99
C ASN A 86 25.18 -21.08 17.27
N ARG A 87 23.89 -21.20 17.60
CA ARG A 87 23.36 -22.00 18.73
C ARG A 87 22.24 -22.93 18.25
N ALA A 88 21.96 -23.97 19.02
CA ALA A 88 20.81 -24.81 18.80
C ALA A 88 19.49 -24.02 18.97
N LEU A 89 18.46 -24.45 18.23
CA LEU A 89 17.10 -23.90 18.28
C LEU A 89 16.44 -24.27 19.62
N GLY A 90 15.73 -23.31 20.21
CA GLY A 90 14.91 -23.50 21.39
C GLY A 90 13.64 -24.32 21.12
N LYS A 91 12.88 -24.62 22.17
CA LYS A 91 11.72 -25.53 22.13
C LYS A 91 10.60 -25.11 21.16
N ASP A 92 10.50 -23.83 20.82
CA ASP A 92 9.49 -23.27 19.92
C ASP A 92 10.12 -22.38 18.83
N GLU A 93 11.41 -22.57 18.56
CA GLU A 93 12.11 -21.89 17.46
C GLU A 93 12.17 -22.82 16.24
N LEU A 94 11.85 -22.27 15.08
CA LEU A 94 11.85 -23.02 13.81
C LEU A 94 13.03 -22.55 12.96
N ALA A 95 13.63 -23.47 12.22
CA ALA A 95 14.76 -23.18 11.33
C ALA A 95 14.30 -22.50 10.04
N SER A 96 13.08 -22.81 9.62
CA SER A 96 12.55 -22.44 8.32
C SER A 96 11.10 -21.95 8.42
N ILE A 97 10.77 -20.97 7.60
CA ILE A 97 9.40 -20.45 7.45
C ILE A 97 8.44 -21.55 7.00
N PHE A 98 8.93 -22.57 6.26
CA PHE A 98 8.12 -23.72 5.82
C PHE A 98 7.74 -24.67 6.96
N GLU A 99 8.36 -24.54 8.12
CA GLU A 99 8.00 -25.32 9.31
C GLU A 99 6.89 -24.63 10.14
N LEU A 100 6.52 -23.40 9.79
CA LEU A 100 5.40 -22.69 10.41
C LEU A 100 4.06 -23.30 10.00
N PRO A 101 2.97 -23.06 10.75
CA PRO A 101 1.63 -23.40 10.31
C PRO A 101 1.30 -22.84 8.92
N ALA A 102 0.57 -23.58 8.08
CA ALA A 102 0.30 -23.23 6.68
C ALA A 102 -0.25 -21.81 6.46
N ARG A 103 -0.96 -21.25 7.43
CA ARG A 103 -1.47 -19.86 7.40
C ARG A 103 -0.38 -18.79 7.39
N PHE A 104 0.83 -19.13 7.83
CA PHE A 104 2.00 -18.26 7.92
C PHE A 104 3.10 -18.66 6.93
N GLN A 105 2.89 -19.73 6.17
CA GLN A 105 3.78 -20.10 5.07
C GLN A 105 3.45 -19.24 3.85
N TYR A 106 4.47 -18.61 3.26
CA TYR A 106 4.29 -17.96 1.97
C TYR A 106 4.25 -19.01 0.87
N LYS A 107 3.36 -18.80 -0.11
CA LYS A 107 3.34 -19.63 -1.32
C LYS A 107 4.65 -19.39 -2.09
N PRO A 108 5.39 -20.44 -2.51
CA PRO A 108 6.52 -20.27 -3.41
C PRO A 108 6.08 -19.61 -4.71
N ILE A 109 6.94 -18.75 -5.27
CA ILE A 109 6.73 -18.12 -6.57
C ILE A 109 6.65 -19.23 -7.63
N GLY A 110 5.59 -19.21 -8.44
CA GLY A 110 5.44 -20.15 -9.55
C GLY A 110 6.21 -19.71 -10.80
N GLU A 111 6.49 -20.63 -11.72
CA GLU A 111 7.21 -20.33 -12.97
C GLU A 111 6.57 -19.19 -13.78
N ASN A 112 5.23 -19.19 -13.92
CA ASN A 112 4.51 -18.14 -14.65
C ASN A 112 4.64 -16.76 -13.98
N GLU A 113 4.69 -16.74 -12.64
CA GLU A 113 4.87 -15.52 -11.87
C GLU A 113 6.32 -15.04 -12.00
N LEU A 114 7.29 -15.95 -11.96
CA LEU A 114 8.69 -15.66 -12.18
C LEU A 114 8.93 -15.08 -13.59
N GLU A 115 8.31 -15.65 -14.62
CA GLU A 115 8.36 -15.13 -15.99
C GLU A 115 7.72 -13.75 -16.09
N SER A 116 6.57 -13.53 -15.44
CA SER A 116 5.89 -12.23 -15.40
C SER A 116 6.72 -11.16 -14.68
N ILE A 117 7.41 -11.52 -13.60
CA ILE A 117 8.33 -10.62 -12.88
C ILE A 117 9.53 -10.29 -13.77
N ASN A 118 10.12 -11.29 -14.42
CA ASN A 118 11.28 -11.12 -15.29
C ASN A 118 10.95 -10.35 -16.58
N SER A 119 9.73 -10.48 -17.10
CA SER A 119 9.24 -9.73 -18.28
C SER A 119 8.77 -8.30 -17.95
N GLY A 120 8.82 -7.90 -16.69
CA GLY A 120 8.38 -6.56 -16.24
C GLY A 120 6.86 -6.37 -16.27
N GLY A 121 6.09 -7.45 -16.14
CA GLY A 121 4.63 -7.42 -16.13
C GLY A 121 3.99 -7.15 -17.49
N ALA A 122 4.77 -7.21 -18.57
CA ALA A 122 4.23 -7.26 -19.92
C ALA A 122 3.76 -8.68 -20.21
N TRP A 123 2.44 -8.83 -20.33
CA TRP A 123 1.76 -10.06 -20.73
C TRP A 123 0.91 -9.77 -21.97
#